data_AF-A0A923WJB5-F1
#
_entry.id   AF-A0A923WJB5-F1
#
_cell.length_a   1.000
_cell.length_b   1.000
_cell.length_c   1.000
_cell.angle_alpha   90.00
_cell.angle_beta   90.00
_cell.angle_gamma   90.00
#
_symmetry.space_group_name_H-M   'P 1'
#
loop_
_entity.id
_entity.type
_entity.pdbx_description
1 polymer ?
#
loop_
_entity_poly.entity_id
_entity_poly.type
_entity_poly.pdbx_seq_one_letter_code
_entity_poly.pdbx_strand_id
1 'polypeptide(L)' 'MHRKTIDVWVGLFVLLGLAALVFLALKAGNMSTLSFSKSYAITGKFDNIGGLKPQAPVKSAGVVVGR' A
#
# COMPACT_ATOMS: atom_id res chain seq x y z
N MET A 1 33.56 -16.66 29.15
CA MET A 1 33.01 -17.16 27.86
C MET A 1 31.49 -16.93 27.83
N HIS A 2 31.02 -15.81 27.27
CA HIS A 2 29.56 -15.55 27.09
C HIS A 2 29.21 -14.82 25.77
N ARG A 3 30.15 -14.74 24.82
CA ARG A 3 29.97 -14.04 23.53
C ARG A 3 28.84 -14.63 22.68
N LYS A 4 28.65 -15.96 22.73
CA LYS A 4 27.62 -16.66 21.94
C LYS A 4 26.19 -16.19 22.27
N THR A 5 25.91 -15.84 23.52
CA THR A 5 24.59 -15.34 23.93
C THR A 5 24.32 -13.96 23.34
N ILE A 6 25.33 -13.08 23.31
CA ILE A 6 25.22 -11.74 22.72
C ILE A 6 25.04 -11.82 21.21
N ASP A 7 25.80 -12.69 20.53
CA ASP A 7 25.70 -12.86 19.07
C ASP A 7 24.29 -13.32 18.64
N VAL A 8 23.67 -14.22 19.42
CA VAL A 8 22.29 -14.68 19.16
C VAL A 8 21.26 -13.55 19.35
N TRP A 9 21.42 -12.71 20.39
CA TRP A 9 20.55 -11.56 20.61
C TRP A 9 20.67 -10.49 19.53
N VAL A 10 21.91 -10.23 19.08
CA VAL A 10 22.16 -9.30 17.97
C VAL A 10 21.53 -9.84 16.68
N GLY A 11 21.69 -11.13 16.39
CA GLY A 11 21.06 -11.77 15.24
C GLY A 11 19.53 -11.65 15.27
N LEU A 12 18.91 -11.89 16.43
CA LEU A 12 17.46 -11.74 16.60
C LEU A 12 17.00 -10.29 16.38
N PHE A 13 17.73 -9.31 16.90
CA PHE A 13 17.42 -7.89 16.71
C PHE A 13 17.46 -7.49 15.23
N VAL A 14 18.51 -7.92 14.51
CA VAL A 14 18.64 -7.65 13.08
C VAL A 14 17.51 -8.30 12.28
N LEU A 15 17.13 -9.53 12.62
CA LEU A 15 16.05 -10.25 11.94
C LEU A 15 14.69 -9.56 12.14
N LEU A 16 14.40 -9.10 13.36
CA LEU A 16 13.21 -8.29 13.65
C LEU A 16 13.22 -6.95 12.91
N GLY A 17 14.38 -6.28 12.83
CA GLY A 17 14.54 -5.05 12.05
C GLY A 17 14.25 -5.25 10.57
N LEU A 18 14.77 -6.34 9.99
CA LEU A 18 14.54 -6.69 8.59
C LEU A 18 13.05 -7.00 8.33
N ALA A 19 12.40 -7.75 9.24
CA ALA A 19 10.97 -8.00 9.17
C ALA A 19 10.13 -6.71 9.24
N ALA A 20 10.51 -5.76 10.10
CA ALA A 20 9.87 -4.46 10.21
C ALA A 20 10.02 -3.62 8.94
N LEU A 21 11.20 -3.64 8.29
CA LEU A 21 11.43 -2.96 7.02
C LEU A 21 10.56 -3.53 5.89
N VAL A 22 10.46 -4.86 5.80
CA VAL A 22 9.58 -5.52 4.82
C VAL A 22 8.12 -5.13 5.07
N PHE A 23 7.66 -5.18 6.33
CA PHE A 23 6.30 -4.77 6.69
C PHE A 23 6.02 -3.31 6.34
N LEU A 24 6.98 -2.41 6.61
CA LEU A 24 6.86 -1.01 6.25
C LEU A 24 6.81 -0.81 4.75
N ALA A 25 7.61 -1.52 3.96
CA ALA A 25 7.60 -1.43 2.51
C ALA A 25 6.24 -1.84 1.92
N LEU A 26 5.65 -2.93 2.41
CA LEU A 26 4.31 -3.37 2.00
C LEU A 26 3.23 -2.34 2.38
N LYS A 27 3.32 -1.78 3.59
CA LYS A 27 2.38 -0.75 4.06
C LYS A 27 2.53 0.59 3.33
N ALA A 28 3.75 1.02 3.06
CA ALA A 28 4.09 2.26 2.36
C ALA A 28 3.79 2.18 0.86
N GLY A 29 3.91 0.98 0.27
CA GLY A 29 3.51 0.67 -1.11
C GLY A 29 2.00 0.76 -1.37
N ASN A 30 1.24 1.33 -0.44
CA ASN A 30 -0.19 1.56 -0.57
C ASN A 30 -1.04 0.28 -0.69
N MET A 31 -0.54 -0.87 -0.21
CA MET A 31 -1.34 -2.11 -0.17
C MET A 31 -2.61 -1.98 0.68
N SER A 32 -2.74 -0.96 1.52
CA SER A 32 -3.99 -0.59 2.21
C SER A 32 -5.06 0.00 1.27
N THR A 33 -4.74 0.32 0.02
CA THR A 33 -5.71 0.71 -1.02
C THR A 33 -6.18 -0.45 -1.89
N LEU A 34 -5.72 -1.68 -1.63
CA LEU A 34 -6.38 -2.90 -2.11
C LEU A 34 -7.68 -3.07 -1.32
N SER A 35 -8.65 -2.20 -1.58
CA SER A 35 -10.02 -2.38 -1.13
C SER A 35 -10.55 -3.63 -1.81
N PHE A 36 -10.53 -4.77 -1.10
CA PHE A 36 -11.16 -6.04 -1.49
C PHE A 36 -12.70 -5.94 -1.58
N SER A 37 -13.27 -4.74 -1.64
CA SER A 37 -14.67 -4.53 -1.94
C SER A 37 -14.92 -4.86 -3.40
N LYS A 38 -15.90 -5.71 -3.71
CA LYS A 38 -16.38 -5.94 -5.07
C LYS A 38 -16.79 -4.60 -5.69
N SER A 39 -15.96 -4.05 -6.56
CA SER A 39 -16.33 -2.94 -7.44
C SER A 39 -16.90 -3.50 -8.75
N TYR A 40 -17.56 -2.63 -9.51
CA TYR A 40 -18.06 -2.95 -10.85
C TYR A 40 -17.51 -1.91 -11.84
N ALA A 41 -17.22 -2.36 -13.05
CA ALA A 41 -16.77 -1.47 -14.11
C ALA A 41 -17.96 -0.65 -14.63
N ILE A 42 -17.73 0.66 -14.80
CA ILE A 42 -18.69 1.58 -15.42
C ILE A 42 -18.02 2.31 -16.57
N THR A 43 -18.78 2.59 -17.63
CA THR A 43 -18.31 3.35 -18.79
C THR A 43 -19.21 4.56 -18.97
N GLY A 44 -18.61 5.74 -19.00
CA GLY A 44 -19.29 7.02 -19.22
C GLY A 44 -18.97 7.60 -20.59
N LYS A 45 -20.03 7.97 -21.32
CA LYS A 45 -20.06 8.89 -22.46
C LYS A 45 -19.57 10.30 -22.07
N PHE A 46 -18.47 10.83 -22.60
CA PHE A 46 -18.12 12.25 -22.40
C PHE A 46 -17.83 12.92 -23.74
N ASP A 47 -18.35 14.14 -23.92
CA ASP A 47 -18.10 14.95 -25.12
C ASP A 47 -16.69 15.60 -25.08
N ASN A 48 -16.16 15.86 -23.88
CA ASN A 48 -14.79 16.36 -23.68
C ASN A 48 -14.23 15.87 -22.32
N ILE A 49 -13.06 15.23 -22.35
CA ILE A 49 -12.39 14.67 -21.15
C ILE A 49 -11.36 15.62 -20.51
N GLY A 50 -11.01 16.73 -21.18
CA GLY A 50 -10.01 17.68 -20.71
C GLY A 50 -8.66 17.01 -20.36
N GLY A 51 -8.22 17.17 -19.11
CA GLY A 51 -6.95 16.67 -18.58
C GLY A 51 -7.03 15.34 -17.81
N LEU A 52 -8.04 14.51 -18.09
CA LEU A 52 -8.21 13.23 -17.41
C LEU A 52 -7.02 12.31 -17.66
N LYS A 53 -6.44 11.77 -16.58
CA LYS A 53 -5.31 10.83 -16.62
C LYS A 53 -5.75 9.44 -16.16
N PRO A 54 -5.07 8.38 -16.62
CA PRO A 54 -5.25 7.05 -16.04
C PRO A 54 -5.10 7.09 -14.51
N GLN A 55 -5.93 6.31 -13.79
CA GLN A 55 -5.98 6.26 -12.32
C GLN A 55 -6.38 7.57 -11.61
N ALA A 56 -7.02 8.50 -12.33
CA ALA A 56 -7.62 9.68 -11.71
C ALA A 56 -8.71 9.27 -10.70
N PRO A 57 -8.78 9.91 -9.51
CA PRO A 57 -9.76 9.56 -8.50
C PRO A 57 -11.19 9.92 -8.92
N VAL A 58 -12.08 8.94 -8.90
CA VAL A 58 -13.52 9.14 -9.05
C VAL A 58 -14.09 9.52 -7.69
N LYS A 59 -14.78 10.66 -7.61
CA LYS A 59 -15.37 11.18 -6.37
C LYS A 59 -16.89 11.23 -6.46
N SER A 60 -17.56 10.84 -5.38
CA SER A 60 -18.99 11.06 -5.16
C SER A 60 -19.17 11.96 -3.94
N ALA A 61 -19.91 13.06 -4.08
CA ALA A 61 -20.13 14.05 -3.01
C ALA A 61 -18.83 14.49 -2.29
N GLY A 62 -17.71 14.58 -3.01
CA GLY A 62 -16.42 14.99 -2.46
C GLY A 62 -15.54 13.86 -1.90
N VAL A 63 -16.07 12.65 -1.76
CA VAL A 63 -15.34 11.47 -1.25
C VAL A 63 -14.84 10.62 -2.40
N VAL A 64 -13.58 10.16 -2.34
CA VAL A 64 -13.00 9.26 -3.35
C VAL A 64 -13.62 7.87 -3.21
N VAL A 65 -14.29 7.42 -4.26
CA VAL A 65 -15.01 6.13 -4.32
C VAL A 65 -14.35 5.12 -5.27
N GLY A 66 -13.44 5.57 -6.14
CA GLY A 66 -12.78 4.71 -7.12
C GLY A 66 -11.66 5.40 -7.88
N ARG A 67 -11.10 4.68 -8.86
CA ARG A 67 -10.09 5.12 -9.82
C ARG A 67 -10.32 4.45 -11.17
#